data_AF-A0A1F5AFQ1-F1
#
_entry.id   AF-A0A1F5AFQ1-F1
#
_cell.length_a   1.000
_cell.length_b   1.000
_cell.length_c   1.000
_cell.angle_alpha   90.00
_cell.angle_beta   90.00
_cell.angle_gamma   90.00
#
_symmetry.space_group_name_H-M   'P 1'
#
loop_
_entity.id
_entity.type
_entity.pdbx_description
1 polymer ?
#
loop_
_entity_poly.entity_id
_entity_poly.type
_entity_poly.pdbx_seq_one_letter_code
_entity_poly.pdbx_strand_id
1 'polypeptide(L)'
;MSELKELIAKAKQKKVKAMEELFNQFKPLLKSRANKYSGYGLEYDDLFQQASLIFILSVYDYQEQPPVTFAGYIKKRLEWGLWIYVRKYLKEQIEISYGLKGEKD
;
A
#
# COMPACT_ATOMS: atom_id res chain seq x y z
N MET A 1 10.60 -9.99 23.43
CA MET A 1 10.13 -9.13 22.32
C MET A 1 8.78 -9.67 21.86
N SER A 2 7.82 -8.83 21.45
CA SER A 2 6.56 -9.35 20.88
C SER A 2 6.87 -10.09 19.56
N GLU A 3 6.22 -11.22 19.30
CA GLU A 3 6.39 -12.04 18.08
C GLU A 3 6.32 -11.19 16.80
N LEU A 4 5.40 -10.22 16.77
CA LEU A 4 5.25 -9.28 15.66
C LEU A 4 6.50 -8.41 15.45
N LYS A 5 7.16 -7.95 16.51
CA LYS A 5 8.38 -7.14 16.40
C LYS A 5 9.53 -7.93 15.79
N GLU A 6 9.67 -9.19 16.18
CA GLU A 6 10.68 -10.08 15.60
C GLU A 6 10.40 -10.37 14.13
N LEU A 7 9.13 -10.57 13.78
CA LEU A 7 8.71 -10.79 12.41
C LEU A 7 9.00 -9.58 11.52
N ILE A 8 8.68 -8.37 11.99
CA ILE A 8 9.04 -7.11 11.33
C ILE A 8 10.56 -6.99 11.15
N ALA A 9 11.34 -7.26 12.19
CA ALA A 9 12.80 -7.18 12.11
C ALA A 9 13.38 -8.16 11.06
N LYS A 10 12.87 -9.40 11.02
CA LYS A 10 13.25 -10.40 10.00
C LYS A 10 12.82 -9.96 8.59
N ALA A 11 11.62 -9.41 8.43
CA ALA A 11 11.14 -8.91 7.15
C ALA A 11 12.03 -7.75 6.62
N LYS A 12 12.44 -6.83 7.50
CA LYS A 12 13.38 -5.75 7.17
C LYS A 12 14.76 -6.25 6.76
N GLN A 13 15.20 -7.40 7.28
CA GLN A 13 16.42 -8.11 6.85
C GLN A 13 16.27 -8.84 5.50
N LYS A 14 15.23 -8.53 4.71
CA LYS A 14 14.96 -9.13 3.39
C LYS A 14 14.73 -10.65 3.46
N LYS A 15 14.32 -11.20 4.61
CA LYS A 15 13.90 -12.60 4.72
C LYS A 15 12.51 -12.75 4.09
N VAL A 16 12.46 -13.29 2.88
CA VAL A 16 11.23 -13.40 2.07
C VAL A 16 10.09 -14.07 2.84
N LYS A 17 10.36 -15.22 3.49
CA LYS A 17 9.35 -15.93 4.29
C LYS A 17 8.77 -15.08 5.43
N ALA A 18 9.58 -14.24 6.06
CA ALA A 18 9.12 -13.35 7.13
C ALA A 18 8.25 -12.22 6.59
N MET A 19 8.60 -11.65 5.43
CA MET A 19 7.76 -10.65 4.75
C MET A 19 6.44 -11.28 4.30
N GLU A 20 6.46 -12.49 3.76
CA GLU A 20 5.27 -13.22 3.32
C GLU A 20 4.33 -13.53 4.49
N GLU A 21 4.86 -14.02 5.61
CA GLU A 21 4.08 -14.26 6.83
C GLU A 21 3.46 -12.97 7.36
N LEU A 22 4.24 -11.89 7.46
CA LEU A 22 3.76 -10.57 7.88
C LEU A 22 2.69 -10.03 6.92
N PHE A 23 2.90 -10.19 5.61
CA PHE A 23 1.94 -9.80 4.58
C PHE A 23 0.62 -10.56 4.74
N ASN A 24 0.68 -11.88 4.96
CA ASN A 24 -0.50 -12.72 5.12
C ASN A 24 -1.32 -12.33 6.35
N GLN A 25 -0.67 -11.94 7.45
CA GLN A 25 -1.36 -11.39 8.64
C GLN A 25 -2.12 -10.09 8.33
N PHE A 26 -1.56 -9.22 7.48
CA PHE A 26 -2.17 -7.93 7.13
C PHE A 26 -3.03 -7.98 5.86
N LYS A 27 -3.06 -9.10 5.14
CA LYS A 27 -3.82 -9.29 3.90
C LYS A 27 -5.28 -8.84 4.01
N PRO A 28 -6.03 -9.15 5.08
CA PRO A 28 -7.41 -8.64 5.24
C PRO A 28 -7.51 -7.11 5.23
N LEU A 29 -6.55 -6.41 5.84
CA LEU A 29 -6.49 -4.95 5.83
C LEU A 29 -6.24 -4.43 4.40
N LEU A 30 -5.31 -5.02 3.67
CA LEU A 30 -5.01 -4.65 2.28
C LEU A 30 -6.24 -4.83 1.39
N LYS A 31 -6.92 -5.98 1.48
CA LYS A 31 -8.18 -6.24 0.76
C LYS A 31 -9.24 -5.19 1.09
N SER A 32 -9.44 -4.89 2.38
CA SER A 32 -10.39 -3.87 2.84
C SER A 32 -10.06 -2.48 2.29
N ARG A 33 -8.78 -2.08 2.26
CA ARG A 33 -8.37 -0.79 1.72
C ARG A 33 -8.49 -0.74 0.20
N ALA A 34 -8.06 -1.76 -0.53
CA ALA A 34 -8.22 -1.84 -1.98
C ALA A 34 -9.70 -1.73 -2.39
N ASN A 35 -10.59 -2.48 -1.72
CA ASN A 35 -12.03 -2.44 -1.97
C ASN A 35 -12.69 -1.09 -1.63
N LYS A 36 -12.08 -0.27 -0.77
CA LYS A 36 -12.60 1.08 -0.49
C LYS A 36 -12.39 2.02 -1.68
N TYR A 37 -11.34 1.80 -2.46
CA TYR A 37 -10.96 2.65 -3.58
C TYR A 37 -11.35 2.02 -4.94
N SER A 38 -11.85 0.79 -4.96
CA SER A 38 -12.43 0.21 -6.16
C SER A 38 -13.67 1.01 -6.56
N GLY A 39 -13.87 1.18 -7.87
CA GLY A 39 -14.96 1.99 -8.41
C GLY A 39 -14.61 3.44 -8.73
N TYR A 40 -13.41 3.93 -8.35
CA TYR A 40 -12.88 5.22 -8.85
C TYR A 40 -12.16 5.07 -10.20
N GLY A 41 -12.68 4.20 -11.08
CA GLY A 41 -12.11 3.93 -12.40
C GLY A 41 -10.90 2.98 -12.43
N LEU A 42 -10.54 2.38 -11.28
CA LEU A 42 -9.52 1.34 -11.15
C LEU A 42 -10.13 0.03 -10.66
N GLU A 43 -9.63 -1.08 -11.19
CA GLU A 43 -10.05 -2.42 -10.80
C GLU A 43 -9.48 -2.80 -9.43
N TYR A 44 -10.20 -3.69 -8.74
CA TYR A 44 -9.80 -4.15 -7.41
C TYR A 44 -8.40 -4.79 -7.42
N ASP A 45 -8.07 -5.58 -8.44
CA ASP A 45 -6.79 -6.28 -8.52
C ASP A 45 -5.61 -5.32 -8.65
N ASP A 46 -5.74 -4.24 -9.43
CA ASP A 46 -4.71 -3.20 -9.55
C ASP A 46 -4.50 -2.48 -8.21
N LEU A 47 -5.60 -2.14 -7.54
CA LEU A 47 -5.55 -1.50 -6.22
C LEU A 47 -4.96 -2.43 -5.15
N PHE A 48 -5.25 -3.72 -5.23
CA PHE A 48 -4.69 -4.72 -4.32
C PHE A 48 -3.19 -4.92 -4.55
N GLN A 49 -2.74 -4.92 -5.81
CA GLN A 49 -1.31 -4.92 -6.15
C GLN A 49 -0.62 -3.67 -5.61
N GLN A 50 -1.20 -2.49 -5.84
CA GLN A 50 -0.65 -1.23 -5.34
C GLN A 50 -0.61 -1.19 -3.80
N ALA A 51 -1.67 -1.67 -3.14
CA ALA A 51 -1.70 -1.82 -1.68
C ALA A 51 -0.58 -2.76 -1.18
N SER A 52 -0.32 -3.83 -1.91
CA SER A 52 0.73 -4.81 -1.60
C SER A 52 2.12 -4.17 -1.69
N LEU A 53 2.38 -3.40 -2.75
CA LEU A 53 3.62 -2.65 -2.90
C LEU A 53 3.80 -1.61 -1.78
N ILE A 54 2.77 -0.82 -1.49
CA ILE A 54 2.79 0.18 -0.40
C ILE A 54 3.10 -0.49 0.94
N PHE A 55 2.50 -1.66 1.21
CA PHE A 55 2.75 -2.41 2.43
C PHE A 55 4.21 -2.82 2.56
N ILE A 56 4.77 -3.46 1.52
CA ILE A 56 6.16 -3.93 1.52
C ILE A 56 7.13 -2.76 1.75
N LEU A 57 6.95 -1.66 1.03
CA LEU A 57 7.77 -0.45 1.19
C LEU A 57 7.63 0.12 2.61
N SER A 58 6.40 0.16 3.14
CA SER A 58 6.14 0.64 4.50
C SER A 58 6.77 -0.23 5.58
N VAL A 59 6.88 -1.55 5.38
CA VAL A 59 7.62 -2.43 6.30
C VAL A 59 9.09 -2.03 6.36
N TYR A 60 9.72 -1.76 5.22
CA TYR A 60 11.11 -1.31 5.17
C TYR A 60 11.32 0.05 5.84
N ASP A 61 10.39 0.99 5.59
CA ASP A 61 10.44 2.35 6.12
C ASP A 61 10.03 2.44 7.60
N TYR A 62 9.35 1.42 8.14
CA TYR A 62 8.79 1.48 9.48
C TYR A 62 9.87 1.68 10.54
N GLN A 63 9.72 2.73 11.33
CA GLN A 63 10.48 2.98 12.55
C GLN A 63 9.49 2.98 13.72
N GLU A 64 9.81 2.24 14.77
CA GLU A 64 8.96 2.19 15.96
C GLU A 64 8.94 3.57 16.64
N GLN A 65 7.75 4.17 16.73
CA GLN A 65 7.55 5.48 17.33
C GLN A 65 6.28 5.47 18.17
N PRO A 66 6.39 5.23 19.50
CA PRO A 66 5.27 5.33 20.40
C PRO A 66 4.63 6.73 20.35
N PRO A 67 3.29 6.84 20.44
CA PRO A 67 2.32 5.79 20.74
C PRO A 67 1.80 5.00 19.51
N VAL A 68 2.38 5.22 18.33
CA VAL A 68 1.86 4.64 17.07
C VAL A 68 2.27 3.18 16.93
N THR A 69 1.27 2.29 16.93
CA THR A 69 1.50 0.87 16.66
C THR A 69 1.84 0.63 15.19
N PHE A 70 2.52 -0.49 14.90
CA PHE A 70 2.81 -0.90 13.52
C PHE A 70 1.54 -0.98 12.67
N ALA A 71 0.46 -1.56 13.20
CA ALA A 71 -0.80 -1.65 12.48
C ALA A 71 -1.42 -0.27 12.17
N GLY A 72 -1.34 0.67 13.13
CA GLY A 72 -1.78 2.05 12.93
C GLY A 72 -0.97 2.76 11.85
N TYR A 73 0.36 2.57 11.87
CA TYR A 73 1.26 3.09 10.84
C TYR A 73 0.92 2.53 9.44
N ILE A 74 0.82 1.21 9.30
CA ILE A 74 0.49 0.54 8.02
C ILE A 74 -0.85 1.02 7.48
N LYS A 75 -1.89 1.09 8.32
CA LYS A 75 -3.21 1.59 7.92
C LYS A 75 -3.11 2.99 7.31
N LYS A 76 -2.39 3.91 7.97
CA LYS A 76 -2.21 5.28 7.50
C LYS A 76 -1.45 5.35 6.19
N ARG A 77 -0.40 4.53 6.02
CA ARG A 77 0.37 4.44 4.77
C ARG A 77 -0.46 3.92 3.61
N LEU A 78 -1.27 2.88 3.83
CA LEU A 78 -2.17 2.33 2.82
C LEU A 78 -3.22 3.34 2.39
N GLU A 79 -3.90 4.01 3.33
CA GLU A 79 -4.94 4.99 3.02
C GLU A 79 -4.40 6.16 2.20
N TRP A 80 -3.27 6.73 2.61
CA TRP A 80 -2.70 7.87 1.90
C TRP A 80 -2.06 7.46 0.56
N GLY A 81 -1.34 6.34 0.52
CA GLY A 81 -0.69 5.85 -0.69
C GLY A 81 -1.68 5.46 -1.79
N LEU A 82 -2.77 4.77 -1.43
CA LEU A 82 -3.83 4.43 -2.38
C LEU A 82 -4.58 5.68 -2.86
N TRP A 83 -4.86 6.62 -1.97
CA TRP A 83 -5.49 7.89 -2.38
C TRP A 83 -4.65 8.65 -3.40
N ILE A 84 -3.34 8.76 -3.18
CA ILE A 84 -2.43 9.42 -4.14
C ILE A 84 -2.45 8.69 -5.48
N TYR A 85 -2.38 7.36 -5.44
CA TYR A 85 -2.38 6.54 -6.65
C TYR A 85 -3.66 6.76 -7.47
N VAL A 86 -4.83 6.64 -6.83
CA VAL A 86 -6.14 6.87 -7.47
C VAL A 86 -6.26 8.30 -7.99
N ARG A 87 -5.86 9.30 -7.20
CA ARG A 87 -5.91 10.70 -7.61
C ARG A 87 -5.05 10.97 -8.84
N LYS A 88 -3.85 10.38 -8.90
CA LYS A 88 -2.97 10.50 -10.06
C LYS A 88 -3.62 9.86 -11.29
N TYR A 89 -4.15 8.65 -11.15
CA TYR A 89 -4.87 7.97 -12.22
C TYR A 89 -6.04 8.80 -12.76
N LEU A 90 -6.92 9.29 -11.88
CA LEU A 90 -8.06 10.13 -12.27
C LEU A 90 -7.62 11.41 -12.99
N LYS A 91 -6.55 12.06 -12.51
CA LYS A 91 -6.00 13.25 -13.17
C LYS A 91 -5.55 12.92 -14.59
N GLU A 92 -4.85 11.80 -14.78
CA GLU A 92 -4.39 11.36 -16.10
C GLU A 92 -5.56 11.05 -17.04
N GLN A 93 -6.62 10.39 -16.54
CA GLN A 93 -7.83 10.13 -17.34
C GLN A 93 -8.53 11.43 -17.77
N ILE A 94 -8.61 12.41 -16.86
CA ILE A 94 -9.15 13.74 -17.15
C ILE A 94 -8.31 14.43 -18.23
N GLU A 95 -6.99 14.50 -18.05
CA GLU A 95 -6.09 15.12 -19.04
C GLU A 95 -6.21 14.48 -20.42
N ILE A 96 -6.33 13.15 -20.50
CA ILE A 96 -6.57 12.42 -21.76
C ILE A 96 -7.92 12.83 -22.36
N SER A 97 -8.99 12.83 -21.57
CA SER A 97 -10.34 13.17 -22.04
C SER A 97 -10.46 14.59 -22.60
N TYR A 98 -9.67 15.53 -22.10
CA TYR A 98 -9.63 16.93 -22.57
C TYR A 98 -8.54 17.17 -23.63
N GLY A 99 -7.81 16.14 -24.07
CA GLY A 99 -6.73 16.28 -25.05
C GLY A 99 -5.53 17.09 -24.55
N LEU A 100 -5.36 17.20 -23.22
CA LEU A 100 -4.29 17.98 -22.58
C LEU A 100 -2.99 17.18 -22.42
N LYS A 101 -3.04 15.86 -22.64
CA LYS A 101 -1.88 14.96 -22.58
C LYS A 101 -1.45 14.61 -24.00
N GLY A 102 -0.35 15.21 -24.47
CA GLY A 102 0.26 14.86 -25.76
C GLY A 102 0.81 13.43 -25.74
N GLU A 103 0.84 12.79 -26.92
CA GLU A 103 1.56 11.52 -27.11
C GLU A 103 2.98 11.67 -26.55
N LYS A 104 3.38 10.75 -25.67
CA LYS A 104 4.78 10.65 -25.30
C LYS A 104 5.50 10.04 -26.50
N ASP A 105 6.20 10.89 -27.24
CA ASP A 105 7.23 10.48 -28.21
C ASP A 105 8.25 9.52 -27.58
#